data_AF-A0A1C6DV09-F1
#
_entry.id   AF-A0A1C6DV09-F1
#
_cell.length_a   1.000
_cell.length_b   1.000
_cell.length_c   1.000
_cell.angle_alpha   90.00
_cell.angle_beta   90.00
_cell.angle_gamma   90.00
#
_symmetry.space_group_name_H-M   'P 1'
#
loop_
_entity.id
_entity.type
_entity.pdbx_description
1 polymer ?
#
loop_
_entity_poly.entity_id
_entity_poly.type
_entity_poly.pdbx_seq_one_letter_code
_entity_poly.pdbx_strand_id
1 'polypeptide(L)'
;MQIIVLIVSVLLSVISGIISSICGFDVFQSIVTGILTFLCIEMINVTVFLGGVYFRQKKEKKFHDRINLYSIKIQEINDFYYEVERDSQGDKDLFSVTCSKAIDNLYLLLKDASEYKKIEISSDYIINVAGVFEALNITRDKKVRLTFPIKEVSKNVISTAEDRKFFETIYNKIKNGEVSDLLILMILDNENLLNDPQIDLLLKFYYVNAHYDCKYILAQDFIEACEHNRVSTASLDFGIYGPNMLFIEESLFPYKGVYYKDSAIVERYTKLFDEVWNFEAITHNNPKNSIQPNTISKSDFLPKQFFHELTNIQSIESFEPAKSTTTTSDENIAPVFLQKDKEEC
;
A
#
# COMPACT_ATOMS: atom_id res chain seq x y z
N MET A 1 -11.40 26.41 5.94
CA MET A 1 -12.59 26.75 6.76
C MET A 1 -12.80 28.26 6.85
N GLN A 2 -11.79 29.05 7.24
CA GLN A 2 -11.89 30.52 7.33
C GLN A 2 -12.29 31.21 6.00
N ILE A 3 -11.77 30.76 4.85
CA ILE A 3 -12.14 31.31 3.53
C ILE A 3 -13.63 31.10 3.22
N ILE A 4 -14.17 29.91 3.54
CA ILE A 4 -15.59 29.58 3.28
C ILE A 4 -16.49 30.44 4.17
N VAL A 5 -16.13 30.61 5.44
CA VAL A 5 -16.83 31.48 6.37
C VAL A 5 -16.83 32.93 5.87
N LEU A 6 -15.69 33.43 5.38
CA LEU A 6 -15.57 34.77 4.83
C LEU A 6 -16.45 34.96 3.58
N ILE A 7 -16.50 33.96 2.69
CA ILE A 7 -17.40 33.95 1.52
C ILE A 7 -18.87 34.00 1.95
N VAL A 8 -19.27 33.18 2.92
CA VAL A 8 -20.66 33.13 3.44
C VAL A 8 -21.04 34.46 4.10
N SER A 9 -20.13 35.07 4.87
CA SER A 9 -20.35 36.36 5.51
C SER A 9 -20.52 37.50 4.50
N VAL A 10 -19.72 37.51 3.43
CA VAL A 10 -19.88 38.46 2.32
C VAL A 10 -21.22 38.25 1.61
N LEU A 11 -21.61 37.01 1.34
CA LEU A 11 -22.90 36.67 0.72
C LEU A 11 -24.09 37.13 1.56
N LEU A 12 -24.07 36.89 2.87
CA LEU A 12 -25.13 37.32 3.79
C LEU A 12 -25.24 38.85 3.87
N SER A 13 -24.10 39.54 3.87
CA SER A 13 -24.07 41.01 3.87
C SER A 13 -24.63 41.60 2.57
N VAL A 14 -24.28 41.01 1.41
CA VAL A 14 -24.81 41.41 0.10
C VAL A 14 -26.31 41.15 -0.01
N ILE A 15 -26.79 39.98 0.44
CA ILE A 15 -28.22 39.64 0.46
C ILE A 15 -29.00 40.61 1.35
N SER A 16 -28.47 40.94 2.53
CA SER A 16 -29.07 41.91 3.44
C SER A 16 -29.20 43.31 2.81
N GLY A 17 -28.16 43.76 2.11
CA GLY A 17 -28.18 45.03 1.36
C GLY A 17 -29.20 45.04 0.21
N ILE A 18 -29.30 43.95 -0.55
CA ILE A 18 -30.28 43.81 -1.64
C ILE A 18 -31.71 43.81 -1.09
N ILE A 19 -31.98 43.08 -0.01
CA ILE A 19 -33.30 43.04 0.64
C ILE A 19 -33.68 44.43 1.15
N SER A 20 -32.76 45.14 1.80
CA SER A 20 -33.00 46.50 2.28
C SER A 20 -33.35 47.46 1.15
N SER A 21 -32.73 47.30 -0.02
CA SER A 21 -32.99 48.13 -1.20
C SER A 21 -34.31 47.80 -1.89
N ILE A 22 -34.69 46.53 -1.97
CA ILE A 22 -35.92 46.08 -2.65
C ILE A 22 -37.16 46.41 -1.80
N CYS A 23 -37.07 46.24 -0.49
CA CYS A 23 -38.20 46.45 0.42
C CYS A 23 -38.39 47.91 0.85
N GLY A 24 -37.48 48.82 0.48
CA GLY A 24 -37.60 50.25 0.78
C GLY A 24 -37.54 50.56 2.28
N PHE A 25 -36.59 49.95 2.99
CA PHE A 25 -36.46 50.13 4.44
C PHE A 25 -36.16 51.58 4.83
N ASP A 26 -36.74 52.02 5.95
CA ASP A 26 -36.33 53.27 6.58
C ASP A 26 -34.95 53.15 7.25
N VAL A 27 -34.37 54.28 7.67
CA VAL A 27 -33.02 54.32 8.28
C VAL A 27 -32.94 53.42 9.51
N PHE A 28 -34.00 53.33 10.30
CA PHE A 28 -34.02 52.51 11.51
C PHE A 28 -34.03 51.01 11.16
N GLN A 29 -34.88 50.61 10.21
CA GLN A 29 -34.98 49.24 9.71
C GLN A 29 -33.67 48.77 9.07
N SER A 30 -32.97 49.62 8.31
CA SER A 30 -31.65 49.30 7.76
C SER A 30 -30.58 49.11 8.85
N ILE A 31 -30.57 49.96 9.89
CA ILE A 31 -29.65 49.81 11.03
C ILE A 31 -29.93 48.50 11.79
N VAL A 32 -31.20 48.21 12.10
CA VAL A 32 -31.60 46.99 12.80
C VAL A 32 -31.23 45.75 11.99
N THR A 33 -31.48 45.75 10.68
CA THR A 33 -31.14 44.64 9.78
C THR A 33 -29.62 44.44 9.69
N GLY A 34 -28.84 45.53 9.64
CA GLY A 34 -27.38 45.48 9.65
C GLY A 34 -26.83 44.86 10.94
N ILE A 35 -27.35 45.27 12.10
CA ILE A 35 -26.97 44.71 13.41
C ILE A 35 -27.35 43.22 13.49
N LEU A 36 -28.55 42.85 13.04
CA LEU A 36 -28.99 41.45 13.05
C LEU A 36 -28.12 40.57 12.15
N THR A 37 -27.78 41.07 10.96
CA THR A 37 -26.91 40.39 9.99
C THR A 37 -25.51 40.20 10.58
N PHE A 38 -24.96 41.24 11.23
CA PHE A 38 -23.68 41.16 11.92
C PHE A 38 -23.70 40.12 13.05
N LEU A 39 -24.74 40.11 13.89
CA LEU A 39 -24.89 39.12 14.95
C LEU A 39 -25.01 37.68 14.42
N CYS A 40 -25.74 37.48 13.32
CA CYS A 40 -25.82 36.18 12.65
C CYS A 40 -24.46 35.73 12.10
N ILE A 41 -23.72 36.64 11.47
CA ILE A 41 -22.37 36.35 10.96
C ILE A 41 -21.42 35.99 12.11
N GLU A 42 -21.43 36.75 13.20
CA GLU A 42 -20.60 36.46 14.37
C GLU A 42 -20.98 35.14 15.05
N MET A 43 -22.27 34.82 15.15
CA MET A 43 -22.73 33.52 15.64
C MET A 43 -22.18 32.36 14.78
N ILE A 44 -22.17 32.51 13.45
CA ILE A 44 -21.59 31.51 12.54
C ILE A 44 -20.07 31.41 12.75
N ASN A 45 -19.37 32.54 12.81
CA ASN A 45 -17.92 32.59 13.05
C ASN A 45 -17.54 31.86 14.35
N VAL A 46 -18.21 32.21 15.45
CA VAL A 46 -17.97 31.63 16.78
C VAL A 46 -18.30 30.14 16.78
N THR A 47 -19.39 29.72 16.15
CA THR A 47 -19.76 28.30 16.08
C THR A 47 -18.73 27.48 15.31
N VAL A 48 -18.25 27.98 14.16
CA VAL A 48 -17.22 27.30 13.36
C VAL A 48 -15.89 27.26 14.09
N PHE A 49 -15.50 28.37 14.75
CA PHE A 49 -14.28 28.45 15.55
C PHE A 49 -14.31 27.46 16.73
N LEU A 50 -15.38 27.49 17.53
CA LEU A 50 -15.59 26.56 18.65
C LEU A 50 -15.64 25.11 18.18
N GLY A 51 -16.29 24.83 17.05
CA GLY A 51 -16.27 23.52 16.42
C GLY A 51 -14.85 23.06 16.10
N GLY A 52 -14.04 23.93 15.48
CA GLY A 52 -12.63 23.64 15.18
C GLY A 52 -11.80 23.36 16.43
N VAL A 53 -11.96 24.18 17.47
CA VAL A 53 -11.28 23.98 18.77
C VAL A 53 -11.72 22.68 19.42
N TYR A 54 -13.02 22.38 19.44
CA TYR A 54 -13.57 21.14 20.00
C TYR A 54 -13.03 19.90 19.28
N PHE A 55 -13.00 19.90 17.94
CA PHE A 55 -12.46 18.77 17.18
C PHE A 55 -10.95 18.57 17.43
N ARG A 56 -10.20 19.66 17.55
CA ARG A 56 -8.78 19.61 17.90
C ARG A 56 -8.57 19.02 19.30
N GLN A 57 -9.29 19.54 20.30
CA GLN A 57 -9.23 19.01 21.68
C GLN A 57 -9.68 17.55 21.76
N LYS A 58 -10.68 17.14 21.00
CA LYS A 58 -11.13 15.74 20.93
C LYS A 58 -10.05 14.83 20.33
N LYS A 59 -9.32 15.30 19.31
CA LYS A 59 -8.19 14.56 18.72
C LYS A 59 -7.02 14.45 19.69
N GLU A 60 -6.69 15.54 20.38
CA GLU A 60 -5.66 15.59 21.43
C GLU A 60 -6.04 14.69 22.61
N LYS A 61 -7.29 14.69 23.07
CA LYS A 61 -7.79 13.79 24.12
C LYS A 61 -7.62 12.33 23.73
N LYS A 62 -8.06 11.92 22.53
CA LYS A 62 -7.86 10.54 22.04
C LYS A 62 -6.38 10.14 21.96
N PHE A 63 -5.50 11.10 21.70
CA PHE A 63 -4.06 10.87 21.70
C PHE A 63 -3.54 10.66 23.13
N HIS A 64 -3.91 11.53 24.07
CA HIS A 64 -3.55 11.40 25.49
C HIS A 64 -4.14 10.14 26.13
N ASP A 65 -5.39 9.77 25.85
CA ASP A 65 -6.02 8.55 26.34
C ASP A 65 -5.22 7.31 25.92
N ARG A 66 -4.71 7.29 24.67
CA ARG A 66 -3.84 6.21 24.18
C ARG A 66 -2.50 6.21 24.89
N ILE A 67 -1.87 7.37 25.08
CA ILE A 67 -0.61 7.47 25.83
C ILE A 67 -0.80 6.91 27.24
N ASN A 68 -1.84 7.33 27.96
CA ASN A 68 -2.11 6.86 29.32
C ASN A 68 -2.29 5.34 29.37
N LEU A 69 -3.04 4.76 28.41
CA LEU A 69 -3.20 3.31 28.30
C LEU A 69 -1.86 2.60 28.08
N TYR A 70 -0.99 3.12 27.22
CA TYR A 70 0.33 2.54 26.98
C TYR A 70 1.27 2.72 28.16
N SER A 71 1.19 3.84 28.88
CA SER A 71 1.97 4.06 30.12
C SER A 71 1.62 3.03 31.19
N ILE A 72 0.33 2.70 31.35
CA ILE A 72 -0.10 1.61 32.24
C ILE A 72 0.52 0.28 31.80
N LYS A 73 0.46 -0.05 30.51
CA LYS A 73 1.06 -1.29 29.99
C LYS A 73 2.57 -1.35 30.18
N ILE A 74 3.28 -0.23 30.01
CA ILE A 74 4.73 -0.18 30.25
C ILE A 74 5.04 -0.44 31.73
N GLN A 75 4.23 0.12 32.63
CA GLN A 75 4.35 -0.17 34.06
C GLN A 75 4.09 -1.65 34.35
N GLU A 76 3.02 -2.23 33.81
CA GLU A 76 2.73 -3.67 33.94
C GLU A 76 3.85 -4.55 33.38
N ILE A 77 4.44 -4.18 32.23
CA ILE A 77 5.60 -4.87 31.65
C ILE A 77 6.78 -4.87 32.62
N ASN A 78 7.06 -3.73 33.28
CA ASN A 78 8.12 -3.66 34.27
C ASN A 78 7.84 -4.56 35.48
N ASP A 79 6.59 -4.60 35.95
CA ASP A 79 6.18 -5.46 37.06
C ASP A 79 6.34 -6.96 36.68
N PHE A 80 5.91 -7.36 35.48
CA PHE A 80 6.10 -8.73 34.98
C PHE A 80 7.57 -9.09 34.79
N TYR A 81 8.36 -8.17 34.24
CA TYR A 81 9.78 -8.41 34.03
C TYR A 81 10.54 -8.49 35.36
N TYR A 82 10.14 -7.72 36.37
CA TYR A 82 10.68 -7.82 37.73
C TYR A 82 10.47 -9.23 38.32
N GLU A 83 9.28 -9.81 38.16
CA GLU A 83 9.02 -11.18 38.63
C GLU A 83 9.89 -12.21 37.91
N VAL A 84 10.11 -12.06 36.60
CA VAL A 84 11.00 -12.91 35.80
C VAL A 84 12.45 -12.80 36.28
N GLU A 85 12.93 -11.59 36.53
CA GLU A 85 14.30 -11.36 37.03
C GLU A 85 14.48 -11.85 38.47
N ARG A 86 13.46 -11.70 39.32
CA ARG A 86 13.52 -12.17 40.72
C ARG A 86 13.70 -13.69 40.80
N ASP A 87 13.03 -14.42 39.92
CA ASP A 87 13.06 -15.88 39.89
C ASP A 87 14.21 -16.42 38.99
N SER A 88 15.02 -15.53 38.42
CA SER A 88 16.16 -15.84 37.54
C SER A 88 17.27 -16.57 38.28
N GLN A 89 17.89 -17.55 37.61
CA GLN A 89 19.01 -18.33 38.13
C GLN A 89 20.39 -17.71 37.80
N GLY A 90 20.41 -16.48 37.27
CA GLY A 90 21.62 -15.70 36.97
C GLY A 90 21.54 -15.00 35.61
N ASP A 91 22.61 -14.28 35.24
CA ASP A 91 22.63 -13.38 34.07
C ASP A 91 22.39 -14.03 32.70
N LYS A 92 22.40 -15.37 32.63
CA LYS A 92 22.18 -16.15 31.40
C LYS A 92 20.88 -16.96 31.45
N ASP A 93 20.02 -16.71 32.43
CA ASP A 93 18.73 -17.36 32.52
C ASP A 93 17.94 -17.14 31.23
N LEU A 94 17.39 -18.23 30.69
CA LEU A 94 16.76 -18.21 29.38
C LEU A 94 15.52 -17.31 29.36
N PHE A 95 14.77 -17.24 30.46
CA PHE A 95 13.57 -16.41 30.55
C PHE A 95 13.95 -14.93 30.61
N SER A 96 14.88 -14.58 31.50
CA SER A 96 15.45 -13.23 31.62
C SER A 96 15.96 -12.72 30.26
N VAL A 97 16.86 -13.46 29.62
CA VAL A 97 17.48 -13.07 28.35
C VAL A 97 16.46 -12.95 27.22
N THR A 98 15.50 -13.88 27.13
CA THR A 98 14.47 -13.85 26.08
C THR A 98 13.53 -12.67 26.25
N CYS A 99 13.05 -12.40 27.47
CA CYS A 99 12.17 -11.28 27.77
C CYS A 99 12.88 -9.93 27.57
N SER A 100 14.12 -9.82 28.04
CA SER A 100 14.96 -8.62 27.84
C SER A 100 15.11 -8.30 26.35
N LYS A 101 15.47 -9.30 25.54
CA LYS A 101 15.59 -9.14 24.08
C LYS A 101 14.28 -8.73 23.41
N ALA A 102 13.13 -9.20 23.88
CA ALA A 102 11.83 -8.80 23.35
C ALA A 102 11.51 -7.33 23.66
N ILE A 103 11.86 -6.85 24.85
CA ILE A 103 11.71 -5.44 25.25
C ILE A 103 12.64 -4.56 24.39
N ASP A 104 13.89 -4.96 24.19
CA ASP A 104 14.84 -4.25 23.33
C ASP A 104 14.35 -4.16 21.88
N ASN A 105 13.80 -5.25 21.35
CA ASN A 105 13.21 -5.26 20.01
C ASN A 105 12.02 -4.29 19.89
N LEU A 106 11.16 -4.22 20.91
CA LEU A 106 10.05 -3.26 20.94
C LEU A 106 10.57 -1.81 21.00
N TYR A 107 11.59 -1.57 21.82
CA TYR A 107 12.24 -0.26 21.91
C TYR A 107 12.82 0.17 20.55
N LEU A 108 13.58 -0.71 19.88
CA LEU A 108 14.14 -0.44 18.56
C LEU A 108 13.05 -0.17 17.51
N LEU A 109 11.99 -0.98 17.48
CA LEU A 109 10.86 -0.79 16.57
C LEU A 109 10.21 0.60 16.75
N LEU A 110 9.96 1.01 17.99
CA LEU A 110 9.37 2.32 18.28
C LEU A 110 10.34 3.47 17.97
N LYS A 111 11.62 3.29 18.28
CA LYS A 111 12.67 4.26 17.96
C LYS A 111 12.72 4.49 16.45
N ASP A 112 12.82 3.43 15.66
CA ASP A 112 12.92 3.53 14.20
C ASP A 112 11.67 4.14 13.56
N ALA A 113 10.49 3.76 14.07
CA ALA A 113 9.22 4.34 13.62
C ALA A 113 9.13 5.85 13.93
N SER A 114 9.72 6.29 15.04
CA SER A 114 9.67 7.69 15.50
C SER A 114 10.73 8.58 14.86
N GLU A 115 11.99 8.13 14.81
CA GLU A 115 13.15 8.89 14.34
C GLU A 115 13.29 8.80 12.83
N TYR A 116 13.25 7.58 12.26
CA TYR A 116 13.49 7.32 10.85
C TYR A 116 12.21 7.20 10.02
N LYS A 117 11.03 7.26 10.66
CA LYS A 117 9.72 7.06 10.02
C LYS A 117 9.66 5.74 9.23
N LYS A 118 10.36 4.72 9.72
CA LYS A 118 10.53 3.40 9.11
C LYS A 118 9.97 2.32 10.03
N ILE A 119 9.25 1.36 9.46
CA ILE A 119 8.84 0.14 10.17
C ILE A 119 9.18 -1.08 9.31
N GLU A 120 9.94 -2.00 9.88
CA GLU A 120 10.25 -3.30 9.29
C GLU A 120 9.21 -4.34 9.73
N ILE A 121 8.75 -5.17 8.78
CA ILE A 121 7.83 -6.27 9.04
C ILE A 121 8.43 -7.58 8.51
N SER A 122 8.37 -8.62 9.33
CA SER A 122 8.96 -9.95 9.08
C SER A 122 7.92 -11.06 8.90
N SER A 123 6.63 -10.72 8.93
CA SER A 123 5.54 -11.63 8.59
C SER A 123 4.91 -11.23 7.26
N ASP A 124 4.45 -12.22 6.51
CA ASP A 124 3.79 -12.05 5.22
C ASP A 124 2.79 -10.89 5.25
N TYR A 125 3.04 -9.96 4.33
CA TYR A 125 2.31 -8.78 3.91
C TYR A 125 1.01 -8.40 4.67
N ILE A 126 1.02 -7.16 5.16
CA ILE A 126 -0.15 -6.34 5.53
C ILE A 126 -1.14 -6.97 6.53
N ILE A 127 -0.71 -7.11 7.79
CA ILE A 127 -1.59 -7.36 8.94
C ILE A 127 -2.80 -6.38 8.95
N ASN A 128 -2.66 -5.20 8.34
CA ASN A 128 -3.76 -4.25 8.14
C ASN A 128 -3.79 -3.62 6.72
N VAL A 129 -4.17 -4.39 5.70
CA VAL A 129 -4.38 -3.91 4.30
C VAL A 129 -5.20 -2.62 4.27
N ALA A 130 -6.24 -2.54 5.10
CA ALA A 130 -7.08 -1.36 5.20
C ALA A 130 -6.35 -0.13 5.76
N GLY A 131 -5.45 -0.33 6.72
CA GLY A 131 -4.67 0.73 7.38
C GLY A 131 -3.68 1.42 6.45
N VAL A 132 -3.14 0.72 5.44
CA VAL A 132 -2.27 1.32 4.43
C VAL A 132 -3.06 2.34 3.60
N PHE A 133 -4.30 2.02 3.24
CA PHE A 133 -5.18 2.95 2.49
C PHE A 133 -5.66 4.15 3.30
N GLU A 134 -5.57 4.12 4.64
CA GLU A 134 -5.85 5.33 5.45
C GLU A 134 -4.89 6.48 5.14
N ALA A 135 -3.69 6.19 4.61
CA ALA A 135 -2.76 7.22 4.14
C ALA A 135 -3.36 8.12 3.03
N LEU A 136 -4.32 7.59 2.27
CA LEU A 136 -5.03 8.30 1.20
C LEU A 136 -6.06 9.31 1.73
N ASN A 137 -6.52 9.17 2.98
CA ASN A 137 -7.55 10.06 3.55
C ASN A 137 -7.09 11.51 3.74
N ILE A 138 -5.77 11.74 3.72
CA ILE A 138 -5.15 13.04 4.02
C ILE A 138 -4.83 13.80 2.73
N THR A 139 -4.94 13.15 1.57
CA THR A 139 -4.55 13.68 0.26
C THR A 139 -5.73 13.73 -0.70
N ARG A 140 -5.62 14.61 -1.72
CA ARG A 140 -6.50 14.59 -2.89
C ARG A 140 -6.02 13.62 -3.96
N ASP A 141 -4.72 13.36 -4.02
CA ASP A 141 -4.15 12.32 -4.89
C ASP A 141 -4.42 10.95 -4.28
N LYS A 142 -5.54 10.36 -4.66
CA LYS A 142 -6.02 9.06 -4.15
C LYS A 142 -5.55 7.89 -5.02
N LYS A 143 -4.45 8.08 -5.75
CA LYS A 143 -3.85 7.05 -6.60
C LYS A 143 -2.97 6.12 -5.79
N VAL A 144 -3.01 4.85 -6.17
CA VAL A 144 -2.09 3.81 -5.69
C VAL A 144 -1.20 3.43 -6.86
N ARG A 145 0.11 3.44 -6.65
CA ARG A 145 1.11 3.09 -7.67
C ARG A 145 1.88 1.88 -7.17
N LEU A 146 1.89 0.80 -7.94
CA LEU A 146 2.57 -0.45 -7.57
C LEU A 146 3.55 -0.85 -8.65
N THR A 147 4.73 -1.29 -8.26
CA THR A 147 5.60 -2.08 -9.13
C THR A 147 5.44 -3.56 -8.80
N PHE A 148 5.55 -4.40 -9.82
CA PHE A 148 5.37 -5.83 -9.66
C PHE A 148 6.42 -6.58 -10.50
N PRO A 149 7.56 -6.97 -9.91
CA PRO A 149 8.63 -7.65 -10.63
C PRO A 149 8.31 -9.12 -10.87
N ILE A 150 8.51 -9.57 -12.10
CA ILE A 150 8.22 -10.94 -12.57
C ILE A 150 9.48 -11.48 -13.22
N LYS A 151 10.17 -12.37 -12.50
CA LYS A 151 11.47 -12.90 -12.93
C LYS A 151 11.34 -14.14 -13.80
N GLU A 152 10.49 -15.07 -13.38
CA GLU A 152 10.35 -16.36 -14.03
C GLU A 152 8.87 -16.71 -14.23
N VAL A 153 8.62 -17.50 -15.27
CA VAL A 153 7.37 -18.24 -15.46
C VAL A 153 7.28 -19.29 -14.35
N SER A 154 6.83 -18.90 -13.17
CA SER A 154 6.76 -19.81 -12.02
C SER A 154 5.33 -19.92 -11.52
N LYS A 155 5.04 -21.10 -10.94
CA LYS A 155 3.70 -21.66 -10.68
C LYS A 155 2.73 -20.81 -9.87
N ASN A 156 3.15 -19.68 -9.29
CA ASN A 156 2.37 -18.93 -8.32
C ASN A 156 2.71 -17.43 -8.40
N VAL A 157 2.36 -16.76 -9.50
CA VAL A 157 2.50 -15.30 -9.60
C VAL A 157 1.69 -14.59 -8.49
N ILE A 158 0.57 -15.20 -8.08
CA ILE A 158 -0.28 -14.72 -6.97
C ILE A 158 -0.91 -15.94 -6.28
N SER A 159 -0.45 -16.32 -5.08
CA SER A 159 -0.96 -17.53 -4.41
C SER A 159 -1.25 -17.40 -2.93
N THR A 160 -0.90 -16.28 -2.29
CA THR A 160 -1.08 -16.13 -0.84
C THR A 160 -2.51 -15.68 -0.50
N ALA A 161 -2.95 -15.95 0.73
CA ALA A 161 -4.26 -15.47 1.19
C ALA A 161 -4.26 -13.93 1.35
N GLU A 162 -3.09 -13.38 1.59
CA GLU A 162 -2.76 -11.98 1.75
C GLU A 162 -2.92 -11.24 0.41
N ASP A 163 -2.42 -11.80 -0.69
CA ASP A 163 -2.63 -11.26 -2.03
C ASP A 163 -4.12 -11.22 -2.38
N ARG A 164 -4.84 -12.31 -2.08
CA ARG A 164 -6.30 -12.37 -2.29
C ARG A 164 -7.01 -11.23 -1.56
N LYS A 165 -6.65 -11.02 -0.29
CA LYS A 165 -7.18 -9.95 0.54
C LYS A 165 -6.79 -8.57 0.00
N PHE A 166 -5.60 -8.39 -0.54
CA PHE A 166 -5.17 -7.15 -1.18
C PHE A 166 -6.05 -6.81 -2.39
N PHE A 167 -6.19 -7.74 -3.33
CA PHE A 167 -7.01 -7.58 -4.54
C PHE A 167 -8.49 -7.30 -4.21
N GLU A 168 -9.05 -8.01 -3.22
CA GLU A 168 -10.41 -7.74 -2.75
C GLU A 168 -10.54 -6.36 -2.10
N THR A 169 -9.57 -5.97 -1.28
CA THR A 169 -9.61 -4.68 -0.57
C THR A 169 -9.49 -3.52 -1.54
N ILE A 170 -8.52 -3.54 -2.46
CA ILE A 170 -8.31 -2.45 -3.43
C ILE A 170 -9.52 -2.32 -4.37
N TYR A 171 -10.08 -3.44 -4.84
CA TYR A 171 -11.28 -3.45 -5.68
C TYR A 171 -12.46 -2.76 -4.98
N ASN A 172 -12.71 -3.10 -3.70
CA ASN A 172 -13.77 -2.47 -2.92
C ASN A 172 -13.49 -0.98 -2.66
N LYS A 173 -12.23 -0.60 -2.41
CA LYS A 173 -11.84 0.79 -2.17
C LYS A 173 -12.02 1.67 -3.42
N ILE A 174 -11.70 1.16 -4.60
CA ILE A 174 -11.95 1.84 -5.89
C ILE A 174 -13.46 1.98 -6.11
N LYS A 175 -14.22 0.89 -5.96
CA LYS A 175 -15.68 0.90 -6.12
C LYS A 175 -16.38 1.89 -5.20
N ASN A 176 -15.86 2.09 -3.98
CA ASN A 176 -16.38 3.05 -3.01
C ASN A 176 -15.87 4.50 -3.23
N GLY A 177 -15.01 4.76 -4.23
CA GLY A 177 -14.41 6.07 -4.47
C GLY A 177 -13.39 6.51 -3.41
N GLU A 178 -12.90 5.58 -2.61
CA GLU A 178 -11.87 5.83 -1.61
C GLU A 178 -10.49 5.95 -2.25
N VAL A 179 -10.23 5.14 -3.28
CA VAL A 179 -9.08 5.17 -4.19
C VAL A 179 -9.57 5.67 -5.55
N SER A 180 -8.84 6.59 -6.19
CA SER A 180 -9.22 7.09 -7.51
C SER A 180 -8.80 6.16 -8.62
N ASP A 181 -7.53 5.73 -8.62
CA ASP A 181 -6.93 4.90 -9.66
C ASP A 181 -5.87 3.98 -9.07
N LEU A 182 -5.72 2.80 -9.65
CA LEU A 182 -4.62 1.87 -9.41
C LEU A 182 -3.75 1.80 -10.66
N LEU A 183 -2.48 2.21 -10.50
CA LEU A 183 -1.47 2.19 -11.56
C LEU A 183 -0.48 1.05 -11.26
N ILE A 184 -0.41 0.06 -12.14
CA ILE A 184 0.48 -1.10 -11.98
C ILE A 184 1.55 -1.08 -13.06
N LEU A 185 2.81 -1.05 -12.65
CA LEU A 185 3.96 -1.21 -13.53
C LEU A 185 4.55 -2.62 -13.33
N MET A 186 4.31 -3.51 -14.29
CA MET A 186 4.91 -4.83 -14.28
C MET A 186 6.35 -4.76 -14.79
N ILE A 187 7.29 -5.29 -14.02
CA ILE A 187 8.72 -5.28 -14.37
C ILE A 187 9.08 -6.70 -14.81
N LEU A 188 9.33 -6.89 -16.09
CA LEU A 188 9.53 -8.21 -16.69
C LEU A 188 11.01 -8.46 -16.94
N ASP A 189 11.52 -9.62 -16.53
CA ASP A 189 12.90 -10.01 -16.88
C ASP A 189 13.06 -10.25 -18.40
N ASN A 190 11.99 -10.69 -19.08
CA ASN A 190 11.95 -10.82 -20.53
C ASN A 190 10.51 -10.67 -21.07
N GLU A 191 10.39 -10.31 -22.35
CA GLU A 191 9.07 -10.15 -23.01
C GLU A 191 8.30 -11.46 -23.18
N ASN A 192 8.97 -12.62 -23.19
CA ASN A 192 8.29 -13.91 -23.36
C ASN A 192 7.35 -14.22 -22.19
N LEU A 193 7.56 -13.60 -21.02
CA LEU A 193 6.66 -13.67 -19.86
C LEU A 193 5.24 -13.19 -20.18
N LEU A 194 5.05 -12.33 -21.20
CA LEU A 194 3.72 -11.89 -21.63
C LEU A 194 2.88 -13.02 -22.24
N ASN A 195 3.51 -14.10 -22.70
CA ASN A 195 2.82 -15.27 -23.25
C ASN A 195 2.35 -16.24 -22.16
N ASP A 196 2.73 -16.01 -20.90
CA ASP A 196 2.32 -16.85 -19.79
C ASP A 196 0.80 -16.70 -19.53
N PRO A 197 0.04 -17.81 -19.38
CA PRO A 197 -1.39 -17.76 -19.15
C PRO A 197 -1.80 -17.03 -17.85
N GLN A 198 -1.00 -17.09 -16.78
CA GLN A 198 -1.27 -16.39 -15.53
C GLN A 198 -1.07 -14.89 -15.69
N ILE A 199 -0.01 -14.46 -16.38
CA ILE A 199 0.24 -13.06 -16.72
C ILE A 199 -0.82 -12.52 -17.67
N ASP A 200 -1.24 -13.29 -18.68
CA ASP A 200 -2.31 -12.92 -19.59
C ASP A 200 -3.64 -12.69 -18.86
N LEU A 201 -3.96 -13.55 -17.88
CA LEU A 201 -5.14 -13.41 -17.03
C LEU A 201 -5.05 -12.17 -16.14
N LEU A 202 -3.88 -11.89 -15.57
CA LEU A 202 -3.65 -10.70 -14.73
C LEU A 202 -3.78 -9.41 -15.55
N LEU A 203 -3.19 -9.37 -16.74
CA LEU A 203 -3.33 -8.27 -17.70
C LEU A 203 -4.79 -8.05 -18.10
N LYS A 204 -5.55 -9.12 -18.32
CA LYS A 204 -6.99 -9.06 -18.58
C LYS A 204 -7.75 -8.50 -17.37
N PHE A 205 -7.41 -8.91 -16.16
CA PHE A 205 -8.02 -8.39 -14.94
C PHE A 205 -7.84 -6.87 -14.81
N TYR A 206 -6.63 -6.37 -15.02
CA TYR A 206 -6.38 -4.93 -14.98
C TYR A 206 -7.01 -4.17 -16.16
N TYR A 207 -7.16 -4.80 -17.32
CA TYR A 207 -7.82 -4.18 -18.46
C TYR A 207 -9.34 -4.00 -18.28
N VAL A 208 -10.02 -5.01 -17.75
CA VAL A 208 -11.48 -5.02 -17.68
C VAL A 208 -12.02 -4.10 -16.59
N ASN A 209 -11.31 -3.96 -15.47
CA ASN A 209 -11.77 -3.19 -14.33
C ASN A 209 -11.53 -1.69 -14.51
N ALA A 210 -12.58 -0.88 -14.38
CA ALA A 210 -12.46 0.58 -14.46
C ALA A 210 -11.56 1.13 -13.35
N HIS A 211 -10.79 2.18 -13.66
CA HIS A 211 -9.80 2.81 -12.78
C HIS A 211 -8.54 1.99 -12.48
N TYR A 212 -8.36 0.88 -13.18
CA TYR A 212 -7.10 0.14 -13.23
C TYR A 212 -6.37 0.53 -14.51
N ASP A 213 -5.08 0.81 -14.39
CA ASP A 213 -4.20 0.99 -15.54
C ASP A 213 -2.93 0.17 -15.31
N CYS A 214 -2.49 -0.50 -16.37
CA CYS A 214 -1.35 -1.40 -16.31
C CYS A 214 -0.43 -1.14 -17.49
N LYS A 215 0.86 -1.03 -17.18
CA LYS A 215 1.95 -0.94 -18.14
C LYS A 215 3.03 -1.96 -17.78
N TYR A 216 3.92 -2.24 -18.71
CA TYR A 216 5.08 -3.08 -18.46
C TYR A 216 6.36 -2.41 -18.93
N ILE A 217 7.47 -2.80 -18.32
CA ILE A 217 8.84 -2.37 -18.63
C ILE A 217 9.77 -3.56 -18.43
N LEU A 218 10.90 -3.60 -19.15
CA LEU A 218 11.93 -4.61 -18.92
C LEU A 218 12.76 -4.28 -17.67
N ALA A 219 13.16 -5.32 -16.94
CA ALA A 219 13.91 -5.18 -15.69
C ALA A 219 15.19 -4.36 -15.87
N GLN A 220 15.89 -4.56 -16.98
CA GLN A 220 17.12 -3.81 -17.30
C GLN A 220 16.86 -2.30 -17.40
N ASP A 221 15.85 -1.88 -18.18
CA ASP A 221 15.51 -0.46 -18.34
C ASP A 221 15.03 0.16 -17.03
N PHE A 222 14.28 -0.62 -16.23
CA PHE A 222 13.82 -0.17 -14.92
C PHE A 222 14.98 0.02 -13.92
N ILE A 223 15.97 -0.88 -13.93
CA ILE A 223 17.18 -0.77 -13.11
C ILE A 223 17.95 0.51 -13.47
N GLU A 224 18.10 0.81 -14.76
CA GLU A 224 18.75 2.05 -15.21
C GLU A 224 18.01 3.31 -14.73
N ALA A 225 16.67 3.29 -14.78
CA ALA A 225 15.85 4.37 -14.25
C ALA A 225 16.00 4.52 -12.71
N CYS A 226 16.07 3.42 -11.98
CA CYS A 226 16.34 3.40 -10.54
C CYS A 226 17.70 4.04 -10.20
N GLU A 227 18.75 3.66 -10.92
CA GLU A 227 20.09 4.20 -10.74
C GLU A 227 20.13 5.72 -11.00
N HIS A 228 19.49 6.18 -12.08
CA HIS A 228 19.36 7.60 -12.39
C HIS A 228 18.67 8.39 -11.26
N ASN A 229 17.62 7.81 -10.68
CA ASN A 229 16.83 8.40 -9.61
C ASN A 229 17.41 8.19 -8.20
N ARG A 230 18.58 7.55 -8.07
CA ARG A 230 19.22 7.21 -6.78
C ARG A 230 18.26 6.42 -5.88
N VAL A 231 17.57 5.47 -6.48
CA VAL A 231 16.71 4.48 -5.82
C VAL A 231 17.46 3.15 -5.78
N SER A 232 17.32 2.41 -4.68
CA SER A 232 17.99 1.11 -4.54
C SER A 232 17.47 0.13 -5.58
N THR A 233 18.39 -0.58 -6.24
CA THR A 233 18.09 -1.66 -7.19
C THR A 233 18.02 -3.03 -6.52
N ALA A 234 18.30 -3.10 -5.20
CA ALA A 234 18.24 -4.35 -4.44
C ALA A 234 16.82 -4.94 -4.40
N SER A 235 15.81 -4.08 -4.50
CA SER A 235 14.42 -4.49 -4.69
C SER A 235 13.71 -3.57 -5.65
N LEU A 236 12.94 -4.19 -6.54
CA LEU A 236 12.14 -3.52 -7.55
C LEU A 236 10.65 -3.53 -7.20
N ASP A 237 10.23 -4.27 -6.15
CA ASP A 237 8.86 -4.33 -5.68
C ASP A 237 8.62 -3.26 -4.60
N PHE A 238 7.74 -2.32 -4.93
CA PHE A 238 7.29 -1.28 -4.02
C PHE A 238 5.88 -0.80 -4.34
N GLY A 239 5.22 -0.28 -3.31
CA GLY A 239 3.90 0.31 -3.40
C GLY A 239 3.84 1.71 -2.80
N ILE A 240 3.32 2.68 -3.55
CA ILE A 240 3.12 4.05 -3.13
C ILE A 240 1.63 4.28 -2.91
N TYR A 241 1.27 4.67 -1.69
CA TYR A 241 -0.11 4.87 -1.26
C TYR A 241 -0.33 6.36 -0.95
N GLY A 242 -0.47 7.14 -2.03
CA GLY A 242 -0.50 8.59 -1.97
C GLY A 242 0.86 9.19 -1.53
N PRO A 243 0.89 10.45 -1.07
CA PRO A 243 2.14 11.18 -0.83
C PRO A 243 2.81 10.86 0.52
N ASN A 244 2.23 9.98 1.34
CA ASN A 244 2.61 9.83 2.74
C ASN A 244 3.04 8.41 3.14
N MET A 245 2.98 7.46 2.24
CA MET A 245 3.28 6.06 2.55
C MET A 245 3.89 5.36 1.35
N LEU A 246 5.04 4.75 1.60
CA LEU A 246 5.73 3.87 0.69
C LEU A 246 5.93 2.52 1.39
N PHE A 247 5.76 1.45 0.63
CA PHE A 247 6.14 0.10 1.01
C PHE A 247 7.22 -0.38 0.04
N ILE A 248 8.26 -1.06 0.54
CA ILE A 248 9.30 -1.72 -0.27
C ILE A 248 9.45 -3.16 0.24
N GLU A 249 9.45 -4.14 -0.65
CA GLU A 249 9.85 -5.50 -0.30
C GLU A 249 11.39 -5.55 -0.22
N GLU A 250 12.00 -5.98 0.88
CA GLU A 250 13.46 -6.16 0.97
C GLU A 250 13.89 -7.61 0.67
N SER A 251 13.06 -8.60 0.99
CA SER A 251 13.34 -10.03 0.77
C SER A 251 12.06 -10.85 0.73
N LEU A 252 12.04 -11.92 -0.07
CA LEU A 252 10.92 -12.87 -0.14
C LEU A 252 11.13 -14.09 0.79
N PHE A 253 12.38 -14.48 1.08
CA PHE A 253 12.69 -15.66 1.90
C PHE A 253 13.89 -15.44 2.86
N PRO A 254 13.66 -15.21 4.17
CA PRO A 254 12.37 -14.96 4.80
C PRO A 254 11.74 -13.67 4.27
N TYR A 255 10.41 -13.60 4.27
CA TYR A 255 9.70 -12.42 3.84
C TYR A 255 10.05 -11.22 4.72
N LYS A 256 10.37 -10.09 4.09
CA LYS A 256 10.77 -8.86 4.74
C LYS A 256 10.27 -7.67 3.94
N GLY A 257 9.43 -6.87 4.56
CA GLY A 257 8.90 -5.64 3.97
C GLY A 257 9.19 -4.43 4.85
N VAL A 258 9.30 -3.24 4.25
CA VAL A 258 9.54 -2.01 4.97
C VAL A 258 8.57 -0.91 4.56
N TYR A 259 7.91 -0.32 5.55
CA TYR A 259 7.09 0.88 5.38
C TYR A 259 7.87 2.14 5.70
N TYR A 260 7.74 3.15 4.84
CA TYR A 260 8.30 4.48 5.01
C TYR A 260 7.19 5.53 5.03
N LYS A 261 7.29 6.47 5.98
CA LYS A 261 6.47 7.70 6.05
C LYS A 261 7.29 8.98 5.85
N ASP A 262 8.59 8.85 5.60
CA ASP A 262 9.45 9.98 5.26
C ASP A 262 9.03 10.56 3.90
N SER A 263 8.60 11.82 3.88
CA SER A 263 8.10 12.47 2.67
C SER A 263 9.14 12.58 1.56
N ALA A 264 10.42 12.76 1.88
CA ALA A 264 11.48 12.88 0.88
C ALA A 264 11.76 11.53 0.21
N ILE A 265 11.65 10.43 0.95
CA ILE A 265 11.77 9.08 0.39
C ILE A 265 10.53 8.76 -0.47
N VAL A 266 9.33 9.01 0.04
CA VAL A 266 8.08 8.76 -0.71
C VAL A 266 8.06 9.57 -2.01
N GLU A 267 8.45 10.85 -1.96
CA GLU A 267 8.52 11.71 -3.15
C GLU A 267 9.55 11.21 -4.17
N ARG A 268 10.70 10.69 -3.74
CA ARG A 268 11.71 10.14 -4.64
C ARG A 268 11.17 8.93 -5.41
N TYR A 269 10.55 7.99 -4.73
CA TYR A 269 9.93 6.82 -5.36
C TYR A 269 8.74 7.21 -6.24
N THR A 270 7.96 8.21 -5.84
CA THR A 270 6.88 8.76 -6.65
C THR A 270 7.40 9.38 -7.95
N LYS A 271 8.50 10.13 -7.89
CA LYS A 271 9.16 10.69 -9.09
C LYS A 271 9.68 9.62 -10.02
N LEU A 272 10.38 8.61 -9.50
CA LEU A 272 10.82 7.46 -10.30
C LEU A 272 9.63 6.81 -11.00
N PHE A 273 8.57 6.48 -10.25
CA PHE A 273 7.39 5.84 -10.82
C PHE A 273 6.75 6.72 -11.91
N ASP A 274 6.49 7.99 -11.62
CA ASP A 274 5.83 8.89 -12.55
C ASP A 274 6.71 9.18 -13.79
N GLU A 275 8.04 9.21 -13.66
CA GLU A 275 8.98 9.34 -14.79
C GLU A 275 8.88 8.11 -15.69
N VAL A 276 9.08 6.92 -15.15
CA VAL A 276 9.01 5.66 -15.91
C VAL A 276 7.63 5.47 -16.53
N TRP A 277 6.56 5.72 -15.76
CA TRP A 277 5.18 5.56 -16.22
C TRP A 277 4.85 6.38 -17.46
N ASN A 278 5.42 7.58 -17.57
CA ASN A 278 5.17 8.51 -18.67
C ASN A 278 6.20 8.43 -19.80
N PHE A 279 7.22 7.57 -19.67
CA PHE A 279 8.28 7.45 -20.67
C PHE A 279 7.99 6.33 -21.68
N GLU A 280 7.28 6.70 -22.75
CA GLU A 280 6.77 5.77 -23.78
C GLU A 280 7.87 5.00 -24.55
N ALA A 281 9.12 5.44 -24.49
CA ALA A 281 10.23 4.80 -25.20
C ALA A 281 10.63 3.44 -24.58
N ILE A 282 10.44 3.27 -23.27
CA ILE A 282 10.83 2.05 -22.52
C ILE A 282 9.64 1.40 -21.80
N THR A 283 8.57 2.16 -21.59
CA THR A 283 7.36 1.68 -20.92
C THR A 283 6.27 1.43 -21.94
N HIS A 284 5.78 0.21 -21.95
CA HIS A 284 4.80 -0.27 -22.92
C HIS A 284 3.42 -0.43 -22.28
N ASN A 285 2.38 -0.14 -23.05
CA ASN A 285 1.00 -0.30 -22.58
C ASN A 285 0.62 -1.78 -22.45
N ASN A 286 -0.35 -2.08 -21.58
CA ASN A 286 -0.96 -3.41 -21.49
C ASN A 286 -1.36 -3.93 -22.90
N PRO A 287 -0.83 -5.08 -23.36
CA PRO A 287 -1.14 -5.65 -24.68
C PRO A 287 -2.65 -5.82 -24.93
N LYS A 288 -3.45 -6.03 -23.88
CA LYS A 288 -4.92 -6.12 -23.98
C LYS A 288 -5.58 -4.82 -24.46
N ASN A 289 -4.91 -3.66 -24.30
CA ASN A 289 -5.39 -2.38 -24.83
C ASN A 289 -5.43 -2.34 -26.38
N SER A 290 -4.64 -3.18 -27.05
CA SER A 290 -4.58 -3.24 -28.53
C SER A 290 -5.68 -4.11 -29.16
N ILE A 291 -6.39 -4.91 -28.35
CA ILE A 291 -7.46 -5.77 -28.81
C ILE A 291 -8.73 -4.92 -28.95
N GLN A 292 -9.33 -4.90 -30.15
CA GLN A 292 -10.48 -4.05 -30.45
C GLN A 292 -11.60 -4.13 -29.38
N PRO A 293 -12.25 -3.01 -29.03
CA PRO A 293 -13.23 -2.91 -27.94
C PRO A 293 -14.51 -3.75 -28.12
N ASN A 294 -14.65 -4.47 -29.24
CA ASN A 294 -15.88 -5.19 -29.61
C ASN A 294 -15.96 -6.63 -29.09
N THR A 295 -14.91 -7.18 -28.46
CA THR A 295 -14.88 -8.61 -28.08
C THR A 295 -14.99 -8.86 -26.59
N ILE A 296 -14.79 -7.84 -25.74
CA ILE A 296 -14.86 -7.99 -24.28
C ILE A 296 -15.95 -7.05 -23.77
N SER A 297 -17.12 -7.61 -23.47
CA SER A 297 -18.10 -6.96 -22.59
C SER A 297 -17.35 -6.46 -21.36
N LYS A 298 -17.32 -5.14 -21.13
CA LYS A 298 -16.85 -4.52 -19.87
C LYS A 298 -17.83 -4.84 -18.73
N SER A 299 -18.06 -6.12 -18.49
CA SER A 299 -18.65 -6.61 -17.26
C SER A 299 -17.50 -6.77 -16.27
N ASP A 300 -17.60 -6.13 -15.11
CA ASP A 300 -16.60 -6.19 -14.03
C ASP A 300 -16.06 -7.63 -13.86
N PHE A 301 -14.74 -7.78 -13.93
CA PHE A 301 -14.09 -9.05 -13.67
C PHE A 301 -13.72 -9.08 -12.19
N LEU A 302 -14.58 -9.70 -11.37
CA LEU A 302 -14.47 -9.64 -9.91
C LEU A 302 -13.21 -10.39 -9.42
N PRO A 303 -12.57 -9.93 -8.32
CA PRO A 303 -11.42 -10.64 -7.73
C PRO A 303 -11.68 -12.13 -7.49
N LYS A 304 -12.89 -12.50 -7.03
CA LYS A 304 -13.27 -13.90 -6.82
C LYS A 304 -13.25 -14.74 -8.10
N GLN A 305 -13.68 -14.16 -9.22
CA GLN A 305 -13.66 -14.83 -10.52
C GLN A 305 -12.22 -14.96 -11.03
N PHE A 306 -11.43 -13.88 -10.88
CA PHE A 306 -10.00 -13.89 -11.20
C PHE A 306 -9.26 -15.02 -10.47
N PHE A 307 -9.40 -15.12 -9.15
CA PHE A 307 -8.71 -16.17 -8.38
C PHE A 307 -9.22 -17.58 -8.70
N HIS A 308 -10.50 -17.73 -9.06
CA HIS A 308 -11.03 -19.01 -9.52
C HIS A 308 -10.40 -19.43 -10.85
N GLU A 309 -10.33 -18.52 -11.83
CA GLU A 309 -9.67 -18.77 -13.12
C GLU A 309 -8.16 -19.04 -12.95
N LEU A 310 -7.48 -18.28 -12.09
CA LEU A 310 -6.06 -18.46 -11.79
C LEU A 310 -5.78 -19.85 -11.18
N THR A 311 -6.61 -20.28 -10.22
CA THR A 311 -6.49 -21.62 -9.61
C THR A 311 -6.66 -22.72 -10.65
N ASN A 312 -7.54 -22.54 -11.64
CA ASN A 312 -7.72 -23.51 -12.73
C ASN A 312 -6.50 -23.59 -13.64
N ILE A 313 -5.88 -22.46 -14.01
CA ILE A 313 -4.65 -22.42 -14.82
C ILE A 313 -3.52 -23.18 -14.09
N GLN A 314 -3.32 -22.85 -12.80
CA GLN A 314 -2.30 -23.49 -11.97
C GLN A 314 -2.53 -25.01 -11.81
N SER A 315 -3.80 -25.44 -11.77
CA SER A 315 -4.13 -26.86 -11.73
C SER A 315 -3.78 -27.59 -13.04
N ILE A 316 -3.99 -26.96 -14.20
CA ILE A 316 -3.69 -27.56 -15.51
C ILE A 316 -2.18 -27.73 -15.71
N GLU A 317 -1.38 -26.74 -15.31
CA GLU A 317 0.10 -26.81 -15.37
C GLU A 317 0.70 -27.85 -14.41
N SER A 318 -0.05 -28.31 -13.41
CA SER A 318 0.38 -29.41 -12.54
C SER A 318 0.16 -30.81 -13.14
N PHE A 319 -0.55 -30.93 -14.28
CA PHE A 319 -0.94 -32.19 -14.91
C PHE A 319 -0.23 -32.52 -16.23
N GLU A 320 0.72 -31.71 -16.71
CA GLU A 320 1.57 -32.09 -17.85
C GLU A 320 2.80 -32.90 -17.38
N PRO A 321 2.84 -34.24 -17.55
CA PRO A 321 4.11 -34.95 -17.52
C PRO A 321 4.91 -34.57 -18.76
N ALA A 322 6.17 -34.21 -18.55
CA ALA A 322 7.14 -33.98 -19.61
C ALA A 322 7.07 -35.11 -20.66
N LYS A 323 6.56 -34.81 -21.85
CA LYS A 323 6.78 -35.64 -23.04
C LYS A 323 8.21 -35.41 -23.50
N SER A 324 9.16 -36.11 -22.88
CA SER A 324 10.47 -36.29 -23.49
C SER A 324 10.29 -37.20 -24.71
N THR A 325 10.48 -36.61 -25.88
CA THR A 325 10.60 -37.34 -27.13
C THR A 325 12.09 -37.52 -27.37
N THR A 326 12.66 -38.66 -26.98
CA THR A 326 13.90 -39.11 -27.62
C THR A 326 13.95 -40.63 -27.72
N THR A 327 14.01 -41.03 -28.97
CA THR A 327 14.27 -42.34 -29.57
C THR A 327 15.32 -43.19 -28.88
N THR A 328 14.98 -44.48 -28.85
CA THR A 328 15.82 -45.66 -28.66
C THR A 328 17.18 -45.61 -29.38
N SER A 329 18.25 -45.92 -28.64
CA SER A 329 19.32 -46.79 -29.13
C SER A 329 19.91 -47.53 -27.94
N ASP A 330 19.70 -48.85 -27.93
CA ASP A 330 20.38 -49.81 -27.08
C ASP A 330 21.90 -49.67 -27.19
N GLU A 331 22.61 -49.74 -26.08
CA GLU A 331 23.72 -50.71 -25.93
C GLU A 331 24.18 -50.85 -24.47
N ASN A 332 24.29 -52.12 -24.10
CA ASN A 332 24.85 -52.74 -22.89
C ASN A 332 25.98 -51.97 -22.17
N ILE A 333 26.00 -52.05 -20.83
CA ILE A 333 27.03 -52.77 -20.04
C ILE A 333 26.57 -52.90 -18.56
N ALA A 334 26.88 -54.07 -18.00
CA ALA A 334 26.50 -54.62 -16.70
C ALA A 334 27.08 -53.86 -15.47
N PRO A 335 26.61 -54.16 -14.23
CA PRO A 335 26.90 -53.39 -13.02
C PRO A 335 28.16 -53.89 -12.30
N VAL A 336 28.95 -52.96 -11.75
CA VAL A 336 30.06 -53.29 -10.83
C VAL A 336 29.77 -52.69 -9.45
N PHE A 337 29.48 -53.59 -8.51
CA PHE A 337 29.64 -53.41 -7.07
C PHE A 337 31.13 -53.30 -6.71
N LEU A 338 31.47 -52.46 -5.72
CA LEU A 338 32.57 -52.61 -4.74
C LEU A 338 32.45 -51.45 -3.73
N GLN A 339 31.83 -51.64 -2.57
CA GLN A 339 32.43 -52.07 -1.29
C GLN A 339 33.55 -51.16 -0.73
N LYS A 340 33.19 -50.54 0.41
CA LYS A 340 33.98 -50.29 1.65
C LYS A 340 35.32 -51.03 1.77
N ASP A 341 36.33 -50.28 2.25
CA ASP A 341 37.23 -50.55 3.39
C ASP A 341 37.87 -49.18 3.77
N LYS A 342 37.95 -48.70 5.04
CA LYS A 342 38.87 -49.06 6.15
C LYS A 342 40.34 -49.12 5.67
N GLU A 343 41.38 -48.63 6.33
CA GLU A 343 41.70 -48.11 7.66
C GLU A 343 43.14 -47.52 7.54
N GLU A 344 43.55 -46.68 8.50
CA GLU A 344 44.95 -46.43 8.93
C GLU A 344 46.01 -45.90 7.93
N CYS A 345 46.41 -44.62 8.09
CA CYS A 345 47.64 -44.23 8.79
C CYS A 345 47.67 -42.72 9.09
#